data_AF-A0A915IG05-F1
#
_entry.id   AF-A0A915IG05-F1
#
_cell.length_a   1.000
_cell.length_b   1.000
_cell.length_c   1.000
_cell.angle_alpha   90.00
_cell.angle_beta   90.00
_cell.angle_gamma   90.00
#
_symmetry.space_group_name_H-M   'P 1'
#
loop_
_entity.id
_entity.type
_entity.pdbx_description
1 polymer ?
#
loop_
_entity_poly.entity_id
_entity_poly.type
_entity_poly.pdbx_seq_one_letter_code
_entity_poly.pdbx_strand_id
1 'polypeptide(L)'
;MRGKEFPTIQLAASKTDCKFLCIYSTNPQQLLRGTVFRVGLDKFRGVRKDIHHKKFTCINSPISAKIRNLADFHQRILSNQQAPSGLDIVNTLRYFQQTLLGLLKDVQNVSIDAFVSIKGEQSRSTLFPNLNYSGLYHAVNNIIDVYPQIQSALGSAILNTIQCLYLFLERDLVDQLPYNVACLLSGFPPDLHGDILKLLCNVLLPFTFQNVEESTYGLSSTATVIMMTFQFCQDARYHTWILETLMSLKTDVYKDVLSVIAYGTSESRIPAANLLFYYWPFMNPSLLERKTVQYKTHAWGTTRCQHKNCSSGENNLSIKKCYNPFLSAEYADSAPPIYLCPDCAHNVTEENKKALQRFCQPMSQMVNNCQNKSCGNKAAICTCFSEECIRTNNFVPLRLCHDCYLEKHKDNLRHICHSRLPSPWINENNTSGVLITAIVRYRRFPGVEKKPENISSLKNAKV
;
A
#
# COMPACT_ATOMS: atom_id res chain seq x y z
N MET A 1 -49.15 -22.00 -30.64
CA MET A 1 -48.62 -22.80 -31.77
C MET A 1 -47.63 -21.91 -32.53
N ARG A 2 -46.31 -22.01 -32.52
CA ARG A 2 -45.25 -22.85 -31.89
C ARG A 2 -44.08 -21.84 -31.68
N GLY A 3 -43.31 -21.81 -30.60
CA GLY A 3 -42.59 -22.93 -30.00
C GLY A 3 -41.30 -23.19 -30.79
N LYS A 4 -40.21 -22.50 -30.46
CA LYS A 4 -38.83 -22.93 -30.76
C LYS A 4 -37.95 -22.61 -29.54
N GLU A 5 -37.82 -23.64 -28.71
CA GLU A 5 -36.81 -23.78 -27.68
C GLU A 5 -35.43 -23.99 -28.32
N PHE A 6 -34.40 -23.41 -27.72
CA PHE A 6 -33.00 -23.83 -27.86
C PHE A 6 -32.32 -23.73 -26.48
N PRO A 7 -31.30 -24.55 -26.21
CA PRO A 7 -31.26 -25.38 -25.02
C PRO A 7 -30.65 -24.71 -23.79
N THR A 8 -31.23 -25.04 -22.64
CA THR A 8 -30.66 -24.80 -21.31
C THR A 8 -29.42 -25.68 -21.14
N ILE A 9 -28.23 -25.09 -21.27
CA ILE A 9 -26.99 -25.72 -20.79
C ILE A 9 -26.95 -25.51 -19.27
N GLN A 10 -27.33 -26.54 -18.53
CA GLN A 10 -27.01 -26.65 -17.11
C GLN A 10 -25.49 -26.86 -16.97
N LEU A 11 -24.75 -25.78 -16.75
CA LEU A 11 -23.41 -25.86 -16.19
C LEU A 11 -23.56 -26.00 -14.67
N ALA A 12 -23.24 -27.20 -14.17
CA ALA A 12 -23.13 -27.48 -12.76
C ALA A 12 -22.15 -26.49 -12.11
N ALA A 13 -22.69 -25.58 -11.29
CA ALA A 13 -21.90 -24.64 -10.52
C ALA A 13 -21.13 -25.42 -9.43
N SER A 14 -19.83 -25.61 -9.67
CA SER A 14 -18.88 -25.96 -8.62
C SER A 14 -18.83 -24.80 -7.62
N LYS A 15 -18.99 -25.10 -6.33
CA LYS A 15 -19.21 -24.14 -5.24
C LYS A 15 -17.99 -23.29 -4.85
N THR A 16 -16.94 -23.19 -5.67
CA THR A 16 -15.67 -22.55 -5.29
C THR A 16 -15.37 -21.19 -5.94
N ASP A 17 -16.15 -20.72 -6.92
CA ASP A 17 -15.73 -19.54 -7.73
C ASP A 17 -16.54 -18.24 -7.53
N CYS A 18 -17.43 -18.15 -6.54
CA CYS A 18 -18.27 -16.96 -6.33
C CYS A 18 -17.64 -15.80 -5.53
N LYS A 19 -16.32 -15.79 -5.28
CA LYS A 19 -15.68 -14.69 -4.50
C LYS A 19 -15.22 -13.48 -5.34
N PHE A 20 -15.21 -13.56 -6.67
CA PHE A 20 -14.58 -12.52 -7.51
C PHE A 20 -15.52 -11.47 -8.11
N LEU A 21 -16.84 -11.58 -7.93
CA LEU A 21 -17.81 -10.74 -8.66
C LEU A 21 -18.56 -9.68 -7.83
N CYS A 22 -18.37 -9.58 -6.51
CA CYS A 22 -19.11 -8.62 -5.68
C CYS A 22 -18.45 -7.25 -5.46
N ILE A 23 -17.29 -6.95 -6.05
CA ILE A 23 -16.58 -5.67 -5.80
C ILE A 23 -16.94 -4.57 -6.83
N TYR A 24 -17.64 -4.90 -7.91
CA TYR A 24 -17.94 -3.95 -8.98
C TYR A 24 -19.44 -3.66 -9.08
N SER A 25 -20.02 -3.03 -8.04
CA SER A 25 -21.33 -2.40 -8.14
C SER A 25 -21.19 -0.88 -8.04
N THR A 26 -21.82 -0.22 -9.00
CA THR A 26 -21.80 1.21 -9.29
C THR A 26 -22.47 2.04 -8.20
N ASN A 27 -21.76 3.10 -7.76
CA ASN A 27 -22.18 4.25 -6.95
C ASN A 27 -21.59 4.28 -5.51
N PRO A 28 -20.43 4.92 -5.29
CA PRO A 28 -19.74 4.96 -3.98
C PRO A 28 -20.49 5.78 -2.91
N GLN A 29 -21.54 6.52 -3.24
CA GLN A 29 -22.33 7.25 -2.23
C GLN A 29 -23.40 6.40 -1.53
N GLN A 30 -23.74 5.22 -2.06
CA GLN A 30 -24.77 4.35 -1.43
C GLN A 30 -24.19 3.24 -0.54
N LEU A 31 -22.88 2.99 -0.57
CA LEU A 31 -22.19 2.05 0.33
C LEU A 31 -21.88 2.64 1.72
N LEU A 32 -22.24 3.90 1.97
CA LEU A 32 -21.91 4.65 3.19
C LEU A 32 -23.03 4.64 4.26
N ARG A 33 -24.10 3.85 4.11
CA ARG A 33 -25.14 3.72 5.15
C ARG A 33 -25.63 2.28 5.32
N GLY A 34 -25.22 1.67 6.44
CA GLY A 34 -25.65 0.35 6.95
C GLY A 34 -24.72 -0.79 6.49
N THR A 35 -24.33 -1.81 7.27
CA THR A 35 -24.73 -2.31 8.58
C THR A 35 -23.66 -3.35 9.02
N VAL A 36 -23.15 -3.24 10.25
CA VAL A 36 -22.71 -4.30 11.20
C VAL A 36 -21.60 -5.29 10.80
N PHE A 37 -20.43 -5.15 11.43
CA PHE A 37 -19.45 -6.23 11.65
C PHE A 37 -19.79 -6.99 12.93
N ARG A 38 -20.10 -8.29 12.82
CA ARG A 38 -20.08 -9.26 13.93
C ARG A 38 -19.57 -10.59 13.40
N VAL A 39 -18.40 -11.04 13.85
CA VAL A 39 -17.96 -12.44 13.77
C VAL A 39 -17.28 -12.81 15.09
N GLY A 40 -17.59 -14.02 15.56
CA GLY A 40 -17.47 -14.48 16.94
C GLY A 40 -16.07 -14.82 17.44
N LEU A 41 -15.97 -14.81 18.77
CA LEU A 41 -14.87 -15.29 19.60
C LEU A 41 -15.02 -16.79 19.84
N ASP A 42 -13.94 -17.58 19.73
CA ASP A 42 -13.73 -18.71 20.64
C ASP A 42 -12.26 -19.15 20.83
N LYS A 43 -11.89 -19.18 22.12
CA LYS A 43 -10.87 -19.93 22.89
C LYS A 43 -9.57 -20.43 22.23
N PHE A 44 -8.44 -20.00 22.79
CA PHE A 44 -7.32 -20.89 23.18
C PHE A 44 -6.62 -20.38 24.46
N ARG A 45 -6.50 -21.25 25.48
CA ARG A 45 -5.68 -21.06 26.68
C ARG A 45 -4.48 -22.00 26.57
N GLY A 46 -3.26 -21.47 26.74
CA GLY A 46 -2.01 -22.22 26.83
C GLY A 46 -1.04 -21.53 27.79
N VAL A 47 -0.45 -22.33 28.68
CA VAL A 47 0.30 -22.00 29.89
C VAL A 47 1.61 -21.22 29.61
N ARG A 48 1.93 -20.16 30.37
CA ARG A 48 3.24 -19.47 30.34
C ARG A 48 3.83 -19.27 31.73
N LYS A 49 5.14 -19.54 31.83
CA LYS A 49 6.00 -19.56 33.03
C LYS A 49 6.17 -18.19 33.72
N ASP A 50 6.33 -18.24 35.05
CA ASP A 50 5.91 -17.25 36.04
C ASP A 50 6.76 -15.98 36.30
N ILE A 51 7.79 -15.67 35.50
CA ILE A 51 8.66 -14.51 35.80
C ILE A 51 8.31 -13.26 34.97
N HIS A 52 7.81 -13.42 33.74
CA HIS A 52 7.27 -12.31 32.93
C HIS A 52 5.83 -11.93 33.31
N HIS A 53 5.10 -12.81 33.99
CA HIS A 53 3.66 -12.68 34.18
C HIS A 53 3.26 -11.49 35.07
N LYS A 54 4.10 -11.11 36.06
CA LYS A 54 3.79 -10.04 37.03
C LYS A 54 3.91 -8.61 36.47
N LYS A 55 4.85 -8.34 35.56
CA LYS A 55 4.99 -7.01 34.92
C LYS A 55 3.82 -6.74 33.96
N PHE A 56 3.35 -7.77 33.27
CA PHE A 56 2.29 -7.66 32.26
C PHE A 56 0.86 -7.65 32.84
N THR A 57 0.59 -8.32 33.96
CA THR A 57 -0.74 -8.27 34.61
C THR A 57 -1.10 -6.86 35.10
N CYS A 58 -0.11 -6.05 35.49
CA CYS A 58 -0.32 -4.67 35.95
C CYS A 58 -0.76 -3.70 34.82
N ILE A 59 -0.39 -3.99 33.55
CA ILE A 59 -0.68 -3.12 32.39
C ILE A 59 -2.05 -3.46 31.76
N ASN A 60 -2.53 -4.70 31.91
CA ASN A 60 -3.78 -5.17 31.30
C ASN A 60 -5.02 -4.39 31.76
N SER A 61 -5.10 -4.07 33.05
CA SER A 61 -6.26 -3.36 33.64
C SER A 61 -6.37 -1.91 33.12
N PRO A 62 -5.31 -1.08 33.15
CA PRO A 62 -5.32 0.26 32.56
C PRO A 62 -5.64 0.28 31.06
N ILE A 63 -5.08 -0.62 30.26
CA ILE A 63 -5.35 -0.69 28.81
C ILE A 63 -6.82 -0.99 28.53
N SER A 64 -7.37 -1.99 29.21
CA SER A 64 -8.78 -2.36 29.04
C SER A 64 -9.72 -1.22 29.44
N ALA A 65 -9.38 -0.46 30.49
CA ALA A 65 -10.13 0.72 30.89
C ALA A 65 -10.06 1.84 29.83
N LYS A 66 -8.88 2.14 29.29
CA LYS A 66 -8.71 3.15 28.25
C LYS A 66 -9.41 2.78 26.93
N ILE A 67 -9.50 1.49 26.59
CA ILE A 67 -10.28 1.03 25.42
C ILE A 67 -11.77 1.31 25.66
N ARG A 68 -12.28 1.02 26.86
CA ARG A 68 -13.67 1.36 27.23
C ARG A 68 -13.92 2.87 27.17
N ASN A 69 -12.95 3.70 27.56
CA ASN A 69 -13.07 5.15 27.44
C ASN A 69 -13.22 5.61 25.99
N LEU A 70 -12.47 5.04 25.04
CA LEU A 70 -12.66 5.34 23.61
C LEU A 70 -14.05 4.92 23.12
N ALA A 71 -14.54 3.76 23.57
CA ALA A 71 -15.89 3.31 23.24
C ALA A 71 -16.98 4.25 23.82
N ASP A 72 -16.81 4.71 25.05
CA ASP A 72 -17.70 5.69 25.69
C ASP A 72 -17.67 7.05 24.96
N PHE A 73 -16.48 7.53 24.59
CA PHE A 73 -16.34 8.74 23.76
C PHE A 73 -17.12 8.63 22.45
N HIS A 74 -16.97 7.50 21.73
CA HIS A 74 -17.71 7.25 20.51
C HIS A 74 -19.23 7.27 20.74
N GLN A 75 -19.74 6.61 21.78
CA GLN A 75 -21.18 6.60 22.09
C GLN A 75 -21.72 7.99 22.43
N ARG A 76 -20.98 8.80 23.19
CA ARG A 76 -21.38 10.17 23.54
C ARG A 76 -21.45 11.11 22.33
N ILE A 77 -20.55 10.92 21.36
CA ILE A 77 -20.59 11.66 20.10
C ILE A 77 -21.83 11.27 19.31
N LEU A 78 -22.10 9.97 19.16
CA LEU A 78 -23.30 9.50 18.45
C LEU A 78 -24.61 9.96 19.11
N SER A 79 -24.66 10.01 20.45
CA SER A 79 -25.84 10.44 21.19
C SER A 79 -25.99 11.96 21.33
N ASN A 80 -25.01 12.76 20.87
CA ASN A 80 -24.91 14.20 21.09
C ASN A 80 -24.99 14.61 22.58
N GLN A 81 -24.70 13.70 23.51
CA GLN A 81 -24.73 13.98 24.94
C GLN A 81 -23.31 14.25 25.44
N GLN A 82 -23.03 15.51 25.79
CA GLN A 82 -21.76 15.96 26.37
C GLN A 82 -20.54 15.43 25.60
N ALA A 83 -20.41 15.88 24.34
CA ALA A 83 -19.36 15.43 23.44
C ALA A 83 -17.97 15.64 24.08
N PRO A 84 -17.12 14.60 24.12
CA PRO A 84 -15.75 14.73 24.63
C PRO A 84 -14.96 15.71 23.76
N SER A 85 -13.99 16.41 24.35
CA SER A 85 -13.12 17.27 23.55
C SER A 85 -12.25 16.42 22.62
N GLY A 86 -11.96 16.90 21.41
CA GLY A 86 -11.02 16.22 20.51
C GLY A 86 -9.65 15.99 21.15
N LEU A 87 -9.25 16.87 22.09
CA LEU A 87 -8.02 16.76 22.85
C LEU A 87 -8.02 15.56 23.83
N ASP A 88 -9.15 15.24 24.45
CA ASP A 88 -9.26 14.08 25.35
C ASP A 88 -9.08 12.76 24.60
N ILE A 89 -9.62 12.69 23.39
CA ILE A 89 -9.44 11.55 22.48
C ILE A 89 -7.96 11.45 22.08
N VAL A 90 -7.35 12.56 21.63
CA VAL A 90 -5.93 12.61 21.25
C VAL A 90 -5.02 12.18 22.40
N ASN A 91 -5.28 12.64 23.62
CA ASN A 91 -4.50 12.25 24.80
C ASN A 91 -4.62 10.76 25.12
N THR A 92 -5.83 10.20 24.94
CA THR A 92 -6.06 8.76 25.11
C THR A 92 -5.34 7.94 24.04
N LEU A 93 -5.34 8.40 22.78
CA LEU A 93 -4.58 7.78 21.70
C LEU A 93 -3.06 7.86 21.96
N ARG A 94 -2.56 9.01 22.42
CA ARG A 94 -1.14 9.20 22.77
C ARG A 94 -0.69 8.27 23.90
N TYR A 95 -1.56 8.01 24.88
CA TYR A 95 -1.29 7.01 25.92
C TYR A 95 -1.05 5.62 25.30
N PHE A 96 -1.86 5.19 24.33
CA PHE A 96 -1.65 3.92 23.66
C PHE A 96 -0.37 3.93 22.83
N GLN A 97 -0.08 5.01 22.10
CA GLN A 97 1.17 5.16 21.34
C GLN A 97 2.39 4.97 22.25
N GLN A 98 2.45 5.70 23.37
CA GLN A 98 3.55 5.60 24.33
C GLN A 98 3.67 4.19 24.94
N THR A 99 2.53 3.56 25.25
CA THR A 99 2.51 2.19 25.79
C THR A 99 3.08 1.19 24.79
N LEU A 100 2.62 1.25 23.53
CA LEU A 100 3.08 0.36 22.46
C LEU A 100 4.56 0.59 22.11
N LEU A 101 4.98 1.85 22.02
CA LEU A 101 6.40 2.20 21.82
C LEU A 101 7.27 1.70 22.97
N GLY A 102 6.79 1.77 24.21
CA GLY A 102 7.47 1.19 25.37
C GLY A 102 7.70 -0.32 25.21
N LEU A 103 6.69 -1.06 24.72
CA LEU A 103 6.84 -2.49 24.43
C LEU A 103 7.87 -2.75 23.32
N LEU A 104 7.98 -1.87 22.33
CA LEU A 104 9.00 -1.99 21.26
C LEU A 104 10.42 -1.74 21.79
N LYS A 105 10.60 -0.83 22.76
CA LYS A 105 11.90 -0.55 23.40
C LYS A 105 12.41 -1.73 24.22
N ASP A 106 11.50 -2.51 24.81
CA ASP A 106 11.84 -3.70 25.59
C ASP A 106 12.31 -4.90 24.71
N VAL A 107 12.15 -4.83 23.39
CA VAL A 107 12.60 -5.88 22.46
C VAL A 107 14.05 -5.65 22.04
N GLN A 108 14.97 -6.47 22.56
CA GLN A 108 16.39 -6.46 22.19
C GLN A 108 16.84 -7.85 21.71
N ASN A 109 17.85 -7.88 20.84
CA ASN A 109 18.51 -9.12 20.38
C ASN A 109 17.60 -10.13 19.66
N VAL A 110 16.55 -9.65 18.99
CA VAL A 110 15.66 -10.48 18.17
C VAL A 110 15.99 -10.32 16.69
N SER A 111 15.86 -11.40 15.91
CA SER A 111 15.99 -11.30 14.45
C SER A 111 14.98 -10.30 13.88
N ILE A 112 15.47 -9.46 12.96
CA ILE A 112 14.68 -8.42 12.29
C ILE A 112 13.62 -9.03 11.38
N ASP A 113 13.81 -10.28 10.93
CA ASP A 113 12.89 -10.98 10.02
C ASP A 113 11.45 -11.04 10.56
N ALA A 114 11.28 -11.07 11.89
CA ALA A 114 9.98 -11.07 12.56
C ALA A 114 9.18 -9.76 12.36
N PHE A 115 9.87 -8.67 12.01
CA PHE A 115 9.32 -7.32 11.88
C PHE A 115 9.28 -6.81 10.44
N VAL A 116 9.92 -7.51 9.49
CA VAL A 116 10.00 -7.12 8.08
C VAL A 116 8.70 -7.42 7.33
N SER A 117 8.05 -8.55 7.63
CA SER A 117 6.79 -8.92 6.96
C SER A 117 5.77 -9.53 7.90
N ILE A 118 4.53 -9.55 7.42
CA ILE A 118 3.39 -10.17 8.09
C ILE A 118 3.60 -11.66 8.41
N LYS A 119 4.44 -12.39 7.64
CA LYS A 119 4.77 -13.81 7.91
C LYS A 119 5.48 -14.02 9.27
N GLY A 120 6.15 -12.99 9.78
CA GLY A 120 6.85 -13.00 11.07
C GLY A 120 5.93 -13.01 12.30
N GLU A 121 4.60 -13.02 12.11
CA GLU A 121 3.61 -12.98 13.19
C GLU A 121 3.83 -14.03 14.28
N GLN A 122 4.08 -15.30 13.92
CA GLN A 122 4.26 -16.36 14.91
C GLN A 122 5.44 -16.07 15.86
N SER A 123 6.57 -15.62 15.31
CA SER A 123 7.73 -15.20 16.09
C SER A 123 7.37 -14.01 16.97
N ARG A 124 6.64 -13.04 16.43
CA ARG A 124 6.28 -11.79 17.10
C ARG A 124 5.28 -11.96 18.24
N SER A 125 4.31 -12.87 18.11
CA SER A 125 3.33 -13.19 19.16
C SER A 125 3.95 -13.79 20.43
N THR A 126 5.21 -14.23 20.36
CA THR A 126 5.97 -14.67 21.54
C THR A 126 6.65 -13.53 22.29
N LEU A 127 6.92 -12.41 21.62
CA LEU A 127 7.70 -11.29 22.14
C LEU A 127 6.87 -10.30 22.96
N PHE A 128 5.59 -10.16 22.62
CA PHE A 128 4.72 -9.15 23.20
C PHE A 128 3.74 -9.74 24.23
N PRO A 129 3.30 -8.92 25.20
CA PRO A 129 2.22 -9.32 26.09
C PRO A 129 0.91 -9.55 25.35
N ASN A 130 0.10 -10.45 25.89
CA ASN A 130 -1.23 -10.73 25.35
C ASN A 130 -2.23 -9.65 25.82
N LEU A 131 -2.23 -8.51 25.14
CA LEU A 131 -3.14 -7.40 25.34
C LEU A 131 -4.28 -7.45 24.32
N ASN A 132 -5.36 -6.71 24.59
CA ASN A 132 -6.49 -6.61 23.66
C ASN A 132 -6.21 -5.63 22.50
N TYR A 133 -5.24 -5.97 21.63
CA TYR A 133 -4.86 -5.15 20.48
C TYR A 133 -5.97 -5.04 19.44
N SER A 134 -6.70 -6.14 19.19
CA SER A 134 -7.87 -6.16 18.30
C SER A 134 -8.97 -5.22 18.81
N GLY A 135 -9.28 -5.25 20.11
CA GLY A 135 -10.24 -4.32 20.71
C GLY A 135 -9.82 -2.86 20.60
N LEU A 136 -8.52 -2.55 20.71
CA LEU A 136 -8.00 -1.20 20.45
C LEU A 136 -8.19 -0.81 18.98
N TYR A 137 -7.87 -1.69 18.04
CA TYR A 137 -8.07 -1.44 16.61
C TYR A 137 -9.54 -1.14 16.28
N HIS A 138 -10.46 -1.95 16.79
CA HIS A 138 -11.90 -1.70 16.61
C HIS A 138 -12.36 -0.39 17.26
N ALA A 139 -11.83 -0.04 18.43
CA ALA A 139 -12.13 1.25 19.06
C ALA A 139 -11.62 2.44 18.22
N VAL A 140 -10.43 2.32 17.60
CA VAL A 140 -9.90 3.35 16.69
C VAL A 140 -10.79 3.48 15.44
N ASN A 141 -11.26 2.37 14.86
CA ASN A 141 -12.18 2.42 13.72
C ASN A 141 -13.51 3.12 14.06
N ASN A 142 -14.07 2.86 15.24
CA ASN A 142 -15.26 3.59 15.69
C ASN A 142 -15.00 5.10 15.77
N ILE A 143 -13.82 5.52 16.24
CA ILE A 143 -13.44 6.94 16.28
C ILE A 143 -13.26 7.53 14.88
N ILE A 144 -12.75 6.75 13.93
CA ILE A 144 -12.65 7.15 12.50
C ILE A 144 -14.04 7.42 11.92
N ASP A 145 -15.04 6.59 12.22
CA ASP A 145 -16.40 6.74 11.68
C ASP A 145 -17.06 8.05 12.10
N VAL A 146 -16.75 8.54 13.30
CA VAL A 146 -17.24 9.82 13.83
C VAL A 146 -16.28 11.00 13.57
N TYR A 147 -15.15 10.77 12.91
CA TYR A 147 -14.14 11.80 12.61
C TYR A 147 -14.72 13.08 11.99
N PRO A 148 -15.65 13.03 11.00
CA PRO A 148 -16.21 14.25 10.39
C PRO A 148 -16.92 15.19 11.38
N GLN A 149 -17.32 14.67 12.55
CA GLN A 149 -18.03 15.43 13.59
C GLN A 149 -17.07 16.10 14.59
N ILE A 150 -15.77 15.78 14.54
CA ILE A 150 -14.76 16.23 15.51
C ILE A 150 -13.78 17.19 14.82
N GLN A 151 -13.84 18.48 15.15
CA GLN A 151 -12.90 19.49 14.64
C GLN A 151 -11.58 19.46 15.45
N SER A 152 -10.49 18.84 14.97
CA SER A 152 -9.10 19.06 15.48
C SER A 152 -8.04 18.14 14.83
N ALA A 153 -6.76 18.30 15.27
CA ALA A 153 -5.56 17.47 15.02
C ALA A 153 -5.66 15.96 15.36
N LEU A 154 -6.89 15.43 15.46
CA LEU A 154 -7.19 14.03 15.73
C LEU A 154 -6.67 13.10 14.63
N GLY A 155 -6.70 13.54 13.37
CA GLY A 155 -6.34 12.70 12.23
C GLY A 155 -4.90 12.16 12.29
N SER A 156 -3.91 13.02 12.57
CA SER A 156 -2.52 12.58 12.74
C SER A 156 -2.37 11.65 13.97
N ALA A 157 -3.13 11.88 15.05
CA ALA A 157 -3.10 11.00 16.21
C ALA A 157 -3.68 9.60 15.89
N ILE A 158 -4.74 9.52 15.09
CA ILE A 158 -5.29 8.24 14.60
C ILE A 158 -4.24 7.50 13.75
N LEU A 159 -3.64 8.17 12.75
CA LEU A 159 -2.65 7.56 11.86
C LEU A 159 -1.42 7.06 12.63
N ASN A 160 -0.91 7.86 13.57
CA ASN A 160 0.20 7.44 14.44
C ASN A 160 -0.16 6.26 15.35
N THR A 161 -1.42 6.17 15.79
CA THR A 161 -1.90 5.02 16.57
C THR A 161 -1.93 3.76 15.72
N ILE A 162 -2.43 3.84 14.48
CA ILE A 162 -2.42 2.70 13.53
C ILE A 162 -0.97 2.28 13.25
N GLN A 163 -0.06 3.22 13.03
CA GLN A 163 1.37 2.94 12.85
C GLN A 163 2.00 2.27 14.07
N CYS A 164 1.61 2.63 15.29
CA CYS A 164 2.11 1.94 16.48
C CYS A 164 1.48 0.54 16.65
N LEU A 165 0.26 0.34 16.14
CA LEU A 165 -0.55 -0.84 16.41
C LEU A 165 -0.31 -1.99 15.41
N TYR A 166 0.06 -1.72 14.16
CA TYR A 166 0.08 -2.75 13.10
C TYR A 166 0.95 -3.97 13.42
N LEU A 167 2.06 -3.81 14.16
CA LEU A 167 2.92 -4.92 14.60
C LEU A 167 2.27 -5.79 15.67
N PHE A 168 1.22 -5.36 16.34
CA PHE A 168 0.58 -6.12 17.41
C PHE A 168 -0.70 -6.82 16.96
N LEU A 169 -1.14 -6.55 15.73
CA LEU A 169 -2.36 -7.12 15.19
C LEU A 169 -2.13 -8.50 14.57
N GLU A 170 -3.21 -9.28 14.58
CA GLU A 170 -3.33 -10.58 13.93
C GLU A 170 -3.29 -10.40 12.41
N ARG A 171 -2.81 -11.43 11.69
CA ARG A 171 -2.63 -11.41 10.23
C ARG A 171 -3.84 -10.91 9.46
N ASP A 172 -5.04 -11.39 9.80
CA ASP A 172 -6.25 -11.05 9.05
C ASP A 172 -6.59 -9.56 9.15
N LEU A 173 -6.35 -8.93 10.31
CA LEU A 173 -6.56 -7.50 10.51
C LEU A 173 -5.49 -6.68 9.79
N VAL A 174 -4.22 -7.10 9.88
CA VAL A 174 -3.09 -6.41 9.23
C VAL A 174 -3.24 -6.45 7.71
N ASP A 175 -3.62 -7.58 7.14
CA ASP A 175 -3.76 -7.75 5.68
C ASP A 175 -4.83 -6.82 5.08
N GLN A 176 -5.82 -6.40 5.88
CA GLN A 176 -6.85 -5.42 5.50
C GLN A 176 -6.42 -3.96 5.70
N LEU A 177 -5.38 -3.68 6.48
CA LEU A 177 -4.97 -2.30 6.81
C LEU A 177 -4.67 -1.43 5.58
N PRO A 178 -3.96 -1.91 4.52
CA PRO A 178 -3.69 -1.05 3.36
C PRO A 178 -4.96 -0.53 2.71
N TYR A 179 -6.00 -1.37 2.60
CA TYR A 179 -7.30 -0.97 2.09
C TYR A 179 -7.99 0.02 3.04
N ASN A 180 -8.09 -0.32 4.33
CA ASN A 180 -8.78 0.51 5.32
C ASN A 180 -8.16 1.90 5.45
N VAL A 181 -6.82 1.99 5.44
CA VAL A 181 -6.10 3.27 5.49
C VAL A 181 -6.27 4.06 4.19
N ALA A 182 -6.29 3.40 3.03
CA ALA A 182 -6.58 4.09 1.76
C ALA A 182 -8.00 4.69 1.74
N CYS A 183 -8.98 4.03 2.38
CA CYS A 183 -10.33 4.56 2.50
C CYS A 183 -10.42 5.88 3.26
N LEU A 184 -9.46 6.16 4.17
CA LEU A 184 -9.40 7.42 4.91
C LEU A 184 -9.22 8.63 4.00
N LEU A 185 -8.63 8.47 2.80
CA LEU A 185 -8.48 9.55 1.83
C LEU A 185 -9.82 10.21 1.43
N SER A 186 -10.92 9.45 1.52
CA SER A 186 -12.25 9.95 1.20
C SER A 186 -12.90 10.78 2.31
N GLY A 187 -12.52 10.54 3.57
CA GLY A 187 -13.11 11.21 4.74
C GLY A 187 -12.21 12.26 5.39
N PHE A 188 -10.89 12.13 5.24
CA PHE A 188 -9.92 13.01 5.88
C PHE A 188 -9.56 14.20 4.98
N PRO A 189 -9.25 15.38 5.55
CA PRO A 189 -8.89 16.57 4.79
C PRO A 189 -7.59 16.36 3.99
N PRO A 190 -7.42 17.09 2.86
CA PRO A 190 -6.23 16.99 1.99
C PRO A 190 -4.88 17.15 2.70
N ASP A 191 -4.83 17.95 3.78
CA ASP A 191 -3.61 18.17 4.57
C ASP A 191 -3.04 16.88 5.17
N LEU A 192 -3.91 15.87 5.42
CA LEU A 192 -3.51 14.57 5.95
C LEU A 192 -3.21 13.52 4.87
N HIS A 193 -3.46 13.82 3.59
CA HIS A 193 -3.23 12.84 2.52
C HIS A 193 -1.76 12.43 2.44
N GLY A 194 -0.83 13.37 2.67
CA GLY A 194 0.60 13.06 2.74
C GLY A 194 0.95 12.06 3.85
N ASP A 195 0.34 12.21 5.04
CA ASP A 195 0.55 11.29 6.17
C ASP A 195 -0.07 9.91 5.91
N ILE A 196 -1.24 9.86 5.27
CA ILE A 196 -1.90 8.61 4.86
C ILE A 196 -1.01 7.87 3.86
N LEU A 197 -0.52 8.55 2.82
CA LEU A 197 0.35 7.95 1.81
C LEU A 197 1.69 7.51 2.40
N LYS A 198 2.24 8.27 3.36
CA LYS A 198 3.43 7.86 4.11
C LYS A 198 3.17 6.56 4.87
N LEU A 199 2.04 6.44 5.58
CA LEU A 199 1.69 5.21 6.31
C LEU A 199 1.50 4.02 5.35
N LEU A 200 0.84 4.23 4.21
CA LEU A 200 0.65 3.19 3.18
C LEU A 200 1.98 2.75 2.55
N CYS A 201 2.71 3.69 1.97
CA CYS A 201 3.86 3.38 1.11
C CYS A 201 5.11 3.01 1.89
N ASN A 202 5.33 3.60 3.07
CA ASN A 202 6.54 3.37 3.84
C ASN A 202 6.40 2.26 4.89
N VAL A 203 5.17 1.92 5.30
CA VAL A 203 4.92 1.00 6.42
C VAL A 203 4.06 -0.17 5.98
N LEU A 204 2.79 0.09 5.65
CA LEU A 204 1.78 -0.98 5.53
C LEU A 204 1.98 -1.84 4.29
N LEU A 205 2.10 -1.25 3.11
CA LEU A 205 2.27 -2.02 1.86
C LEU A 205 3.55 -2.85 1.85
N PRO A 206 4.74 -2.30 2.21
CA PRO A 206 5.94 -3.13 2.33
C PRO A 206 5.74 -4.26 3.34
N PHE A 207 5.13 -4.00 4.49
CA PHE A 207 4.95 -5.01 5.52
C PHE A 207 3.97 -6.13 5.12
N THR A 208 2.88 -5.80 4.43
CA THR A 208 1.86 -6.77 4.05
C THR A 208 2.21 -7.53 2.79
N PHE A 209 2.89 -6.92 1.82
CA PHE A 209 3.10 -7.55 0.49
C PHE A 209 4.46 -8.24 0.39
N GLN A 210 5.42 -7.91 1.25
CA GLN A 210 6.76 -8.49 1.18
C GLN A 210 6.74 -9.99 1.48
N ASN A 211 7.39 -10.77 0.61
CA ASN A 211 7.51 -12.23 0.69
C ASN A 211 6.17 -12.99 0.70
N VAL A 212 5.10 -12.43 0.14
CA VAL A 212 3.81 -13.12 0.03
C VAL A 212 3.76 -13.97 -1.24
N GLU A 213 3.43 -15.26 -1.08
CA GLU A 213 3.33 -16.22 -2.19
C GLU A 213 1.87 -16.62 -2.48
N GLU A 214 0.94 -16.35 -1.55
CA GLU A 214 -0.48 -16.67 -1.66
C GLU A 214 -1.30 -15.42 -1.96
N SER A 215 -2.45 -15.56 -2.62
CA SER A 215 -3.36 -14.43 -2.84
C SER A 215 -4.00 -14.00 -1.51
N THR A 216 -3.58 -12.87 -0.97
CA THR A 216 -4.17 -12.28 0.23
C THR A 216 -5.23 -11.24 -0.10
N TYR A 217 -5.99 -10.78 0.90
CA TYR A 217 -6.94 -9.69 0.73
C TYR A 217 -6.18 -8.39 0.38
N GLY A 218 -5.04 -8.15 1.04
CA GLY A 218 -4.17 -7.02 0.75
C GLY A 218 -3.81 -6.95 -0.74
N LEU A 219 -3.29 -8.05 -1.30
CA LEU A 219 -2.95 -8.13 -2.73
C LEU A 219 -4.17 -7.95 -3.65
N SER A 220 -5.32 -8.49 -3.27
CA SER A 220 -6.57 -8.39 -4.05
C SER A 220 -7.17 -6.98 -4.02
N SER A 221 -6.92 -6.21 -2.95
CA SER A 221 -7.39 -4.83 -2.78
C SER A 221 -6.55 -3.78 -3.50
N THR A 222 -5.44 -4.18 -4.14
CA THR A 222 -4.46 -3.27 -4.76
C THR A 222 -5.09 -2.28 -5.75
N ALA A 223 -5.94 -2.76 -6.67
CA ALA A 223 -6.63 -1.89 -7.62
C ALA A 223 -7.49 -0.82 -6.92
N THR A 224 -8.14 -1.18 -5.82
CA THR A 224 -8.95 -0.24 -5.03
C THR A 224 -8.08 0.78 -4.30
N VAL A 225 -6.94 0.37 -3.72
CA VAL A 225 -5.97 1.30 -3.10
C VAL A 225 -5.45 2.31 -4.11
N ILE A 226 -5.12 1.86 -5.32
CA ILE A 226 -4.73 2.75 -6.44
C ILE A 226 -5.88 3.69 -6.79
N MET A 227 -7.10 3.18 -6.93
CA MET A 227 -8.28 3.98 -7.27
C MET A 227 -8.56 5.06 -6.22
N MET A 228 -8.52 4.72 -4.93
CA MET A 228 -8.74 5.70 -3.84
C MET A 228 -7.70 6.80 -3.88
N THR A 229 -6.43 6.45 -4.09
CA THR A 229 -5.35 7.44 -4.24
C THR A 229 -5.62 8.36 -5.42
N PHE A 230 -5.88 7.79 -6.60
CA PHE A 230 -6.11 8.55 -7.83
C PHE A 230 -7.38 9.40 -7.83
N GLN A 231 -8.38 9.01 -7.07
CA GLN A 231 -9.65 9.73 -7.00
C GLN A 231 -9.59 10.92 -6.04
N PHE A 232 -8.92 10.77 -4.90
CA PHE A 232 -8.98 11.76 -3.82
C PHE A 232 -7.71 12.63 -3.72
N CYS A 233 -6.57 12.15 -4.20
CA CYS A 233 -5.35 12.94 -4.26
C CYS A 233 -5.30 13.74 -5.57
N GLN A 234 -5.10 15.05 -5.49
CA GLN A 234 -4.95 15.89 -6.68
C GLN A 234 -3.48 15.99 -7.14
N ASP A 235 -2.54 15.75 -6.24
CA ASP A 235 -1.11 15.84 -6.53
C ASP A 235 -0.60 14.56 -7.21
N ALA A 236 -0.09 14.70 -8.43
CA ALA A 236 0.49 13.61 -9.21
C ALA A 236 1.67 12.91 -8.51
N ARG A 237 2.33 13.57 -7.55
CA ARG A 237 3.40 12.97 -6.73
C ARG A 237 2.87 11.83 -5.86
N TYR A 238 1.64 11.93 -5.34
CA TYR A 238 1.04 10.83 -4.58
C TYR A 238 0.72 9.63 -5.49
N HIS A 239 0.35 9.91 -6.74
CA HIS A 239 0.05 8.87 -7.71
C HIS A 239 1.29 8.08 -8.15
N THR A 240 2.42 8.76 -8.36
CA THR A 240 3.69 8.09 -8.67
C THR A 240 4.23 7.36 -7.45
N TRP A 241 4.09 7.92 -6.23
CA TRP A 241 4.55 7.26 -5.00
C TRP A 241 3.89 5.91 -4.76
N ILE A 242 2.55 5.86 -4.78
CA ILE A 242 1.81 4.62 -4.54
C ILE A 242 2.16 3.56 -5.60
N LEU A 243 2.28 3.99 -6.87
CA LEU A 243 2.48 3.07 -7.98
C LEU A 243 3.91 2.52 -8.01
N GLU A 244 4.93 3.37 -7.81
CA GLU A 244 6.32 2.92 -7.71
C GLU A 244 6.55 2.02 -6.49
N THR A 245 5.89 2.31 -5.36
CA THR A 245 5.93 1.44 -4.19
C THR A 245 5.36 0.05 -4.52
N LEU A 246 4.17 -0.01 -5.13
CA LEU A 246 3.56 -1.28 -5.55
C LEU A 246 4.42 -2.01 -6.58
N MET A 247 4.98 -1.30 -7.56
CA MET A 247 5.87 -1.89 -8.56
C MET A 247 7.15 -2.45 -7.95
N SER A 248 7.60 -1.93 -6.81
CA SER A 248 8.73 -2.49 -6.05
C SER A 248 8.38 -3.74 -5.23
N LEU A 249 7.10 -4.08 -5.10
CA LEU A 249 6.60 -5.18 -4.26
C LEU A 249 5.94 -6.31 -5.05
N LYS A 250 5.37 -6.01 -6.23
CA LYS A 250 4.58 -6.93 -7.06
C LYS A 250 4.91 -6.75 -8.54
N THR A 251 4.87 -7.84 -9.33
CA THR A 251 5.26 -7.84 -10.76
C THR A 251 4.13 -7.51 -11.74
N ASP A 252 2.88 -7.65 -11.33
CA ASP A 252 1.69 -7.55 -12.18
C ASP A 252 0.80 -6.34 -11.85
N VAL A 253 1.39 -5.27 -11.33
CA VAL A 253 0.71 -4.00 -10.98
C VAL A 253 -0.04 -3.39 -12.17
N TYR A 254 0.41 -3.65 -13.40
CA TYR A 254 -0.30 -3.22 -14.60
C TYR A 254 -1.74 -3.78 -14.68
N LYS A 255 -2.00 -4.98 -14.14
CA LYS A 255 -3.34 -5.59 -14.09
C LYS A 255 -4.26 -4.80 -13.16
N ASP A 256 -3.72 -4.33 -12.04
CA ASP A 256 -4.43 -3.47 -11.09
C ASP A 256 -4.77 -2.12 -11.72
N VAL A 257 -3.81 -1.48 -12.40
CA VAL A 257 -4.04 -0.21 -13.12
C VAL A 257 -5.07 -0.37 -14.24
N LEU A 258 -5.01 -1.46 -15.02
CA LEU A 258 -6.01 -1.77 -16.04
C LEU A 258 -7.41 -1.95 -15.43
N SER A 259 -7.50 -2.56 -14.25
CA SER A 259 -8.75 -2.71 -13.51
C SER A 259 -9.32 -1.35 -13.09
N VAL A 260 -8.48 -0.40 -12.66
CA VAL A 260 -8.90 0.98 -12.39
C VAL A 260 -9.41 1.67 -13.65
N ILE A 261 -8.76 1.48 -14.81
CA ILE A 261 -9.24 2.06 -16.08
C ILE A 261 -10.59 1.46 -16.49
N ALA A 262 -10.76 0.15 -16.32
CA ALA A 262 -11.97 -0.57 -16.70
C ALA A 262 -13.16 -0.23 -15.79
N TYR A 263 -12.96 -0.20 -14.47
CA TYR A 263 -14.03 -0.18 -13.48
C TYR A 263 -14.01 1.00 -12.50
N GLY A 264 -12.93 1.79 -12.47
CA GLY A 264 -12.80 2.93 -11.57
C GLY A 264 -13.74 4.09 -11.89
N THR A 265 -13.75 5.10 -11.02
CA THR A 265 -14.51 6.36 -11.16
C THR A 265 -13.96 7.26 -12.27
N SER A 266 -14.72 8.27 -12.74
CA SER A 266 -14.25 9.19 -13.79
C SER A 266 -12.89 9.83 -13.46
N GLU A 267 -12.76 10.32 -12.22
CA GLU A 267 -11.56 11.02 -11.74
C GLU A 267 -10.33 10.11 -11.71
N SER A 268 -10.49 8.86 -11.23
CA SER A 268 -9.37 7.92 -11.10
C SER A 268 -8.84 7.38 -12.43
N ARG A 269 -9.66 7.35 -13.50
CA ARG A 269 -9.23 6.74 -14.76
C ARG A 269 -8.24 7.61 -15.55
N ILE A 270 -8.30 8.94 -15.41
CA ILE A 270 -7.36 9.86 -16.08
C ILE A 270 -5.91 9.59 -15.63
N PRO A 271 -5.56 9.68 -14.33
CA PRO A 271 -4.21 9.37 -13.86
C PRO A 271 -3.84 7.91 -14.13
N ALA A 272 -4.79 6.96 -14.01
CA ALA A 272 -4.53 5.55 -14.29
C ALA A 272 -4.07 5.31 -15.74
N ALA A 273 -4.79 5.87 -16.73
CA ALA A 273 -4.41 5.74 -18.13
C ALA A 273 -3.05 6.40 -18.41
N ASN A 274 -2.84 7.63 -17.93
CA ASN A 274 -1.58 8.35 -18.16
C ASN A 274 -0.39 7.63 -17.54
N LEU A 275 -0.51 7.15 -16.30
CA LEU A 275 0.55 6.42 -15.62
C LEU A 275 0.78 5.01 -16.19
N LEU A 276 -0.26 4.35 -16.71
CA LEU A 276 -0.10 3.08 -17.42
C LEU A 276 0.83 3.24 -18.62
N PHE A 277 0.59 4.26 -19.46
CA PHE A 277 1.44 4.52 -20.63
C PHE A 277 2.82 5.07 -20.25
N TYR A 278 2.92 5.79 -19.14
CA TYR A 278 4.19 6.28 -18.61
C TYR A 278 5.10 5.13 -18.18
N TYR A 279 4.59 4.15 -17.43
CA TYR A 279 5.37 3.02 -16.90
C TYR A 279 5.50 1.84 -17.86
N TRP A 280 4.49 1.58 -18.69
CA TRP A 280 4.43 0.45 -19.62
C TRP A 280 4.21 0.92 -21.08
N PRO A 281 5.21 1.56 -21.74
CA PRO A 281 5.04 2.11 -23.07
C PRO A 281 4.81 1.04 -24.16
N PHE A 282 3.93 1.33 -25.12
CA PHE A 282 3.73 0.52 -26.33
C PHE A 282 4.79 0.83 -27.40
N MET A 283 5.02 -0.12 -28.31
CA MET A 283 5.91 0.05 -29.48
C MET A 283 5.40 1.03 -30.54
N ASN A 284 4.23 1.67 -30.35
CA ASN A 284 3.70 2.62 -31.33
C ASN A 284 3.87 4.08 -30.84
N PRO A 285 4.88 4.81 -31.32
CA PRO A 285 5.11 6.23 -30.98
C PRO A 285 3.89 7.11 -31.30
N SER A 286 3.08 6.75 -32.29
CA SER A 286 1.94 7.57 -32.73
C SER A 286 0.77 7.58 -31.72
N LEU A 287 0.75 6.68 -30.73
CA LEU A 287 -0.21 6.71 -29.62
C LEU A 287 0.26 7.64 -28.49
N LEU A 288 1.56 7.81 -28.32
CA LEU A 288 2.17 8.74 -27.35
C LEU A 288 2.09 10.20 -27.86
N GLU A 289 2.06 10.39 -29.18
CA GLU A 289 1.87 11.70 -29.83
C GLU A 289 0.43 12.23 -29.75
N ARG A 290 -0.54 11.42 -29.29
CA ARG A 290 -1.87 11.92 -28.94
C ARG A 290 -1.77 12.71 -27.64
N LYS A 291 -1.32 13.96 -27.78
CA LYS A 291 -1.44 15.08 -26.85
C LYS A 291 -2.21 14.70 -25.57
N THR A 292 -1.50 14.14 -24.59
CA THR A 292 -1.97 13.99 -23.20
C THR A 292 -1.87 15.37 -22.55
N VAL A 293 -2.73 16.31 -22.95
CA VAL A 293 -2.52 17.75 -22.70
C VAL A 293 -2.55 18.14 -21.22
N GLN A 294 -3.02 17.30 -20.29
CA GLN A 294 -3.33 17.78 -18.92
C GLN A 294 -2.66 17.05 -17.75
N TYR A 295 -2.12 15.83 -17.93
CA TYR A 295 -1.54 15.09 -16.80
C TYR A 295 -0.01 15.14 -16.83
N LYS A 296 0.57 16.02 -16.01
CA LYS A 296 2.02 16.08 -15.82
C LYS A 296 2.44 15.11 -14.73
N THR A 297 3.28 14.13 -15.09
CA THR A 297 3.89 13.23 -14.12
C THR A 297 4.94 13.97 -13.30
N HIS A 298 4.94 13.74 -11.99
CA HIS A 298 5.90 14.32 -11.06
C HIS A 298 6.45 13.21 -10.18
N ALA A 299 7.76 13.18 -10.00
CA ALA A 299 8.42 12.27 -9.09
C ALA A 299 8.00 12.58 -7.64
N TRP A 300 7.77 11.53 -6.86
CA TRP A 300 7.50 11.67 -5.43
C TRP A 300 8.77 12.06 -4.67
N GLY A 301 8.60 12.65 -3.48
CA GLY A 301 9.73 13.11 -2.66
C GLY A 301 10.21 12.04 -1.70
N THR A 302 11.53 11.81 -1.63
CA THR A 302 12.14 10.89 -0.66
C THR A 302 11.78 11.27 0.78
N THR A 303 11.45 10.26 1.60
CA THR A 303 11.15 10.43 3.02
C THR A 303 12.29 11.15 3.76
N ARG A 304 11.95 12.19 4.52
CA ARG A 304 12.90 12.93 5.37
C ARG A 304 13.45 12.06 6.50
N CYS A 305 14.60 12.43 7.03
CA CYS A 305 15.21 11.74 8.17
C CYS A 305 14.30 11.80 9.40
N GLN A 306 14.11 10.66 10.07
CA GLN A 306 13.26 10.54 11.26
C GLN A 306 14.04 10.51 12.57
N HIS A 307 15.36 10.67 12.53
CA HIS A 307 16.18 10.70 13.74
C HIS A 307 15.94 12.01 14.51
N LYS A 308 15.54 11.94 15.77
CA LYS A 308 15.18 13.11 16.61
C LYS A 308 16.31 14.14 16.70
N ASN A 309 17.55 13.69 16.84
CA ASN A 309 18.72 14.57 17.00
C ASN A 309 19.48 14.82 15.68
N CYS A 310 18.79 14.84 14.54
CA CYS A 310 19.43 15.12 13.26
C CYS A 310 19.75 16.62 13.13
N SER A 311 21.02 16.97 12.91
CA SER A 311 21.54 18.35 12.89
C SER A 311 20.86 19.28 11.86
N SER A 312 20.27 18.72 10.81
CA SER A 312 19.50 19.47 9.79
C SER A 312 18.14 18.79 9.54
N GLY A 313 17.52 18.28 10.61
CA GLY A 313 16.46 17.26 10.63
C GLY A 313 15.31 17.38 9.63
N GLU A 314 14.97 18.57 9.15
CA GLU A 314 13.91 18.75 8.17
C GLU A 314 14.37 18.70 6.70
N ASN A 315 15.64 18.99 6.40
CA ASN A 315 16.13 19.08 5.02
C ASN A 315 16.84 17.80 4.56
N ASN A 316 17.27 16.95 5.48
CA ASN A 316 18.03 15.76 5.14
C ASN A 316 17.12 14.63 4.64
N LEU A 317 17.37 14.18 3.41
CA LEU A 317 16.66 13.06 2.79
C LEU A 317 17.22 11.72 3.25
N SER A 318 16.34 10.75 3.48
CA SER A 318 16.72 9.42 3.93
C SER A 318 17.22 8.55 2.78
N ILE A 319 18.28 7.78 3.04
CA ILE A 319 18.81 6.79 2.08
C ILE A 319 18.73 5.36 2.59
N LYS A 320 18.58 5.19 3.91
CA LYS A 320 18.44 3.88 4.55
C LYS A 320 17.16 3.81 5.37
N LYS A 321 16.59 2.61 5.45
CA LYS A 321 15.46 2.26 6.33
C LYS A 321 15.84 1.09 7.23
N CYS A 322 15.13 0.92 8.34
CA CYS A 322 15.35 -0.20 9.25
C CYS A 322 14.05 -0.64 9.92
N TYR A 323 13.84 -1.96 10.00
CA TYR A 323 12.67 -2.57 10.65
C TYR A 323 12.90 -2.93 12.12
N ASN A 324 14.07 -2.63 12.68
CA ASN A 324 14.36 -2.94 14.08
C ASN A 324 13.47 -2.08 15.01
N PRO A 325 12.62 -2.71 15.85
CA PRO A 325 11.70 -2.01 16.76
C PRO A 325 12.41 -1.15 17.79
N PHE A 326 13.54 -1.63 18.32
CA PHE A 326 14.34 -0.89 19.29
C PHE A 326 14.87 0.41 18.69
N LEU A 327 15.51 0.37 17.51
CA LEU A 327 16.07 1.55 16.86
C LEU A 327 15.00 2.58 16.51
N SER A 328 13.84 2.12 16.04
CA SER A 328 12.74 3.01 15.66
C SER A 328 12.17 3.72 16.88
N ALA A 329 11.97 3.00 17.98
CA ALA A 329 11.45 3.58 19.20
C ALA A 329 12.48 4.48 19.90
N GLU A 330 13.77 4.11 19.92
CA GLU A 330 14.83 4.89 20.57
C GLU A 330 15.14 6.18 19.80
N TYR A 331 15.45 6.07 18.50
CA TYR A 331 15.91 7.20 17.70
C TYR A 331 14.79 8.06 17.11
N ALA A 332 13.56 7.55 16.96
CA ALA A 332 12.45 8.27 16.30
C ALA A 332 11.16 8.38 17.13
N ASP A 333 11.02 7.72 18.29
CA ASP A 333 9.72 7.60 19.01
C ASP A 333 8.59 7.18 18.07
N SER A 334 8.91 6.30 17.14
CA SER A 334 7.99 5.84 16.11
C SER A 334 8.12 4.34 15.96
N ALA A 335 7.04 3.69 15.54
CA ALA A 335 7.10 2.29 15.20
C ALA A 335 7.86 2.10 13.88
N PRO A 336 8.49 0.93 13.67
CA PRO A 336 9.16 0.60 12.43
C PRO A 336 8.32 0.83 11.16
N PRO A 337 8.97 1.00 10.00
CA PRO A 337 10.40 1.23 9.82
C PRO A 337 10.82 2.68 10.09
N ILE A 338 12.06 2.86 10.59
CA ILE A 338 12.73 4.17 10.70
C ILE A 338 13.52 4.48 9.43
N TYR A 339 13.43 5.72 8.95
CA TYR A 339 14.15 6.25 7.78
C TYR A 339 15.26 7.22 8.20
N LEU A 340 16.49 6.97 7.74
CA LEU A 340 17.69 7.68 8.15
C LEU A 340 18.44 8.28 6.95
N CYS A 341 18.91 9.53 7.12
CA CYS A 341 19.85 10.18 6.21
C CYS A 341 21.25 9.55 6.30
N PRO A 342 22.18 9.86 5.37
CA PRO A 342 23.52 9.28 5.37
C PRO A 342 24.25 9.44 6.70
N ASP A 343 24.20 10.64 7.30
CA ASP A 343 24.92 10.97 8.52
C ASP A 343 24.34 10.23 9.73
N CYS A 344 23.02 10.29 9.93
CA CYS A 344 22.38 9.54 11.01
C CYS A 344 22.56 8.02 10.85
N ALA A 345 22.55 7.51 9.61
CA ALA A 345 22.81 6.09 9.35
C ALA A 345 24.27 5.69 9.63
N HIS A 346 25.22 6.63 9.56
CA HIS A 346 26.62 6.39 9.93
C HIS A 346 26.81 6.32 11.45
N ASN A 347 26.02 7.10 12.19
CA ASN A 347 26.09 7.22 13.65
C ASN A 347 25.38 6.09 14.42
N VAL A 348 24.65 5.20 13.74
CA VAL A 348 24.09 4.00 14.37
C VAL A 348 25.22 3.06 14.81
N THR A 349 25.05 2.36 15.94
CA THR A 349 26.05 1.40 16.45
C THR A 349 26.37 0.30 15.44
N GLU A 350 27.63 -0.17 15.39
CA GLU A 350 28.11 -1.16 14.40
C GLU A 350 27.26 -2.44 14.35
N GLU A 351 26.83 -2.93 15.53
CA GLU A 351 25.95 -4.10 15.64
C GLU A 351 24.63 -3.90 14.88
N ASN A 352 24.07 -2.70 14.99
CA ASN A 352 22.80 -2.32 14.39
C ASN A 352 22.93 -1.85 12.93
N LYS A 353 24.14 -1.55 12.44
CA LYS A 353 24.36 -1.18 11.02
C LYS A 353 23.94 -2.27 10.05
N LYS A 354 24.04 -3.55 10.45
CA LYS A 354 23.59 -4.71 9.66
C LYS A 354 22.07 -4.71 9.42
N ALA A 355 21.30 -4.06 10.29
CA ALA A 355 19.86 -3.95 10.19
C ALA A 355 19.40 -2.87 9.18
N LEU A 356 20.33 -2.00 8.75
CA LEU A 356 20.02 -0.88 7.87
C LEU A 356 20.03 -1.32 6.42
N GLN A 357 18.91 -1.12 5.73
CA GLN A 357 18.73 -1.48 4.33
C GLN A 357 18.53 -0.23 3.48
N ARG A 358 19.09 -0.23 2.26
CA ARG A 358 18.76 0.80 1.27
C ARG A 358 17.35 0.53 0.73
N PHE A 359 16.70 1.55 0.20
CA PHE A 359 15.36 1.42 -0.38
C PHE A 359 15.26 2.17 -1.71
N CYS A 360 14.27 1.77 -2.50
CA CYS A 360 14.02 2.32 -3.83
C CYS A 360 13.77 3.83 -3.76
N GLN A 361 14.47 4.58 -4.59
CA GLN A 361 14.36 6.03 -4.74
C GLN A 361 13.42 6.37 -5.90
N PRO A 362 12.78 7.56 -5.87
CA PRO A 362 11.82 7.99 -6.88
C PRO A 362 12.42 8.06 -8.29
N MET A 363 11.62 7.71 -9.29
CA MET A 363 11.98 7.95 -10.69
C MET A 363 11.72 9.42 -11.08
N SER A 364 12.78 10.19 -11.32
CA SER A 364 12.67 11.62 -11.66
C SER A 364 11.98 11.87 -13.01
N GLN A 365 12.50 11.28 -14.09
CA GLN A 365 11.92 11.33 -15.43
C GLN A 365 12.17 9.99 -16.14
N MET A 366 11.14 9.49 -16.81
CA MET A 366 11.27 8.28 -17.63
C MET A 366 12.24 8.49 -18.79
N VAL A 367 13.34 7.73 -18.77
CA VAL A 367 14.30 7.66 -19.87
C VAL A 367 13.88 6.51 -20.79
N ASN A 368 13.74 6.76 -22.09
CA ASN A 368 13.35 5.71 -23.06
C ASN A 368 14.50 4.76 -23.44
N ASN A 369 15.72 5.08 -23.01
CA ASN A 369 16.93 4.32 -23.31
C ASN A 369 17.34 3.45 -22.12
N CYS A 370 18.06 2.38 -22.42
CA CYS A 370 18.69 1.51 -21.44
C CYS A 370 19.65 2.31 -20.56
N GLN A 371 19.53 2.16 -19.25
CA GLN A 371 20.35 2.84 -18.25
C GLN A 371 21.56 2.00 -17.82
N ASN A 372 21.77 0.83 -18.44
CA ASN A 372 22.96 0.04 -18.18
C ASN A 372 24.18 0.74 -18.78
N LYS A 373 25.20 1.03 -17.96
CA LYS A 373 26.39 1.82 -18.35
C LYS A 373 27.16 1.23 -19.53
N SER A 374 27.12 -0.09 -19.71
CA SER A 374 27.78 -0.80 -20.83
C SER A 374 26.92 -0.93 -22.09
N CYS A 375 25.70 -0.41 -22.10
CA CYS A 375 24.79 -0.53 -23.24
C CYS A 375 24.87 0.70 -24.15
N GLY A 376 24.96 0.49 -25.47
CA GLY A 376 24.97 1.56 -26.47
C GLY A 376 23.61 2.23 -26.72
N ASN A 377 22.93 2.71 -25.66
CA ASN A 377 21.69 3.50 -25.73
C ASN A 377 20.51 2.83 -26.47
N LYS A 378 20.38 1.50 -26.41
CA LYS A 378 19.22 0.77 -26.95
C LYS A 378 17.93 1.16 -26.21
N ALA A 379 16.78 1.08 -26.88
CA ALA A 379 15.48 1.35 -26.25
C ALA A 379 15.22 0.42 -25.06
N ALA A 380 14.80 0.98 -23.93
CA ALA A 380 14.43 0.24 -22.74
C ALA A 380 13.05 -0.42 -22.92
N ILE A 381 12.93 -1.66 -22.45
CA ILE A 381 11.71 -2.47 -22.57
C ILE A 381 11.18 -2.94 -21.23
N CYS A 382 12.01 -2.85 -20.19
CA CYS A 382 11.74 -3.36 -18.86
C CYS A 382 12.32 -2.40 -17.82
N THR A 383 11.62 -2.27 -16.69
CA THR A 383 12.11 -1.57 -15.50
C THR A 383 12.22 -2.57 -14.36
N CYS A 384 13.40 -2.70 -13.78
CA CYS A 384 13.70 -3.60 -12.67
C CYS A 384 13.78 -2.82 -11.35
N PHE A 385 13.12 -3.35 -10.31
CA PHE A 385 13.07 -2.79 -8.96
C PHE A 385 13.87 -3.62 -7.94
N SER A 386 14.52 -4.72 -8.36
CA SER A 386 15.31 -5.54 -7.44
C SER A 386 16.50 -4.78 -6.88
N GLU A 387 16.83 -5.03 -5.60
CA GLU A 387 17.92 -4.33 -4.92
C GLU A 387 19.25 -4.44 -5.68
N GLU A 388 19.53 -5.62 -6.24
CA GLU A 388 20.75 -5.89 -6.99
C GLU A 388 20.89 -5.04 -8.25
N CYS A 389 19.79 -4.88 -9.01
CA CYS A 389 19.76 -4.04 -10.20
C CYS A 389 19.87 -2.56 -9.84
N ILE A 390 19.03 -2.09 -8.91
CA ILE A 390 18.95 -0.65 -8.59
C ILE A 390 20.22 -0.15 -7.87
N ARG A 391 20.97 -1.02 -7.18
CA ARG A 391 22.25 -0.66 -6.53
C ARG A 391 23.24 -0.03 -7.51
N THR A 392 23.22 -0.45 -8.77
CA THR A 392 24.08 0.09 -9.84
C THR A 392 23.63 1.46 -10.35
N ASN A 393 22.39 1.87 -10.02
CA ASN A 393 21.70 3.07 -10.49
C ASN A 393 21.25 3.96 -9.32
N ASN A 394 22.10 4.10 -8.29
CA ASN A 394 21.82 4.93 -7.11
C ASN A 394 20.48 4.61 -6.40
N PHE A 395 20.07 3.35 -6.43
CA PHE A 395 18.82 2.86 -5.87
C PHE A 395 17.56 3.42 -6.55
N VAL A 396 17.68 4.01 -7.73
CA VAL A 396 16.56 4.34 -8.63
C VAL A 396 16.26 3.12 -9.52
N PRO A 397 14.97 2.79 -9.80
CA PRO A 397 14.59 1.69 -10.68
C PRO A 397 15.38 1.68 -12.00
N LEU A 398 15.91 0.51 -12.37
CA LEU A 398 16.84 0.37 -13.48
C LEU A 398 16.08 -0.01 -14.76
N ARG A 399 16.13 0.84 -15.78
CA ARG A 399 15.56 0.52 -17.10
C ARG A 399 16.55 -0.20 -17.99
N LEU A 400 16.11 -1.30 -18.60
CA LEU A 400 16.93 -2.21 -19.39
C LEU A 400 16.34 -2.45 -20.79
N CYS A 401 17.20 -2.52 -21.80
CA CYS A 401 16.85 -3.09 -23.10
C CYS A 401 16.75 -4.63 -23.00
N HIS A 402 16.29 -5.28 -24.07
CA HIS A 402 16.09 -6.72 -24.09
C HIS A 402 17.37 -7.51 -23.77
N ASP A 403 18.48 -7.15 -24.42
CA ASP A 403 19.75 -7.87 -24.25
C ASP A 403 20.31 -7.73 -22.84
N CYS A 404 20.32 -6.50 -22.29
CA CYS A 404 20.79 -6.27 -20.93
C CYS A 404 19.85 -6.87 -19.88
N TYR A 405 18.55 -6.97 -20.17
CA TYR A 405 17.62 -7.72 -19.34
C TYR A 405 18.02 -9.20 -19.32
N LEU A 406 18.16 -9.83 -20.48
CA LEU A 406 18.56 -11.24 -20.56
C LEU A 406 19.91 -11.49 -19.90
N GLU A 407 20.89 -10.61 -20.09
CA GLU A 407 22.22 -10.73 -19.50
C GLU A 407 22.21 -10.66 -17.97
N LYS A 408 21.50 -9.68 -17.40
CA LYS A 408 21.47 -9.47 -15.94
C LYS A 408 20.55 -10.44 -15.20
N HIS A 409 19.66 -11.13 -15.91
CA HIS A 409 18.65 -12.00 -15.31
C HIS A 409 18.82 -13.48 -15.68
N LYS A 410 20.00 -13.89 -16.17
CA LYS A 410 20.28 -15.31 -16.49
C LYS A 410 20.18 -16.23 -15.27
N ASP A 411 20.54 -15.71 -14.10
CA ASP A 411 20.69 -16.51 -12.88
C ASP A 411 19.37 -16.77 -12.13
N ASN A 412 18.21 -16.53 -12.76
CA ASN A 412 16.86 -16.83 -12.21
C ASN A 412 16.59 -16.26 -10.81
N LEU A 413 17.27 -15.19 -10.42
CA LEU A 413 16.92 -14.43 -9.22
C LEU A 413 15.51 -13.85 -9.44
N ARG A 414 14.62 -14.01 -8.44
CA ARG A 414 13.22 -13.53 -8.47
C ARG A 414 13.19 -11.99 -8.45
N HIS A 415 13.63 -11.37 -9.54
CA HIS A 415 13.65 -9.92 -9.71
C HIS A 415 12.23 -9.41 -9.99
N ILE A 416 11.89 -8.29 -9.36
CA ILE A 416 10.63 -7.61 -9.61
C ILE A 416 10.82 -6.72 -10.83
N CYS A 417 10.31 -7.21 -11.96
CA CYS A 417 10.49 -6.60 -13.27
C CYS A 417 9.15 -6.27 -13.91
N HIS A 418 9.02 -5.03 -14.37
CA HIS A 418 7.87 -4.55 -15.11
C HIS A 418 8.27 -4.43 -16.57
N SER A 419 7.83 -5.40 -17.37
CA SER A 419 8.07 -5.43 -18.82
C SER A 419 6.83 -5.01 -19.58
N ARG A 420 6.91 -4.96 -20.91
CA ARG A 420 5.81 -4.55 -21.80
C ARG A 420 4.49 -5.23 -21.45
N LEU A 421 3.37 -4.52 -21.68
CA LEU A 421 2.05 -5.12 -21.56
C LEU A 421 1.96 -6.37 -22.46
N PRO A 422 1.48 -7.50 -21.92
CA PRO A 422 1.27 -8.69 -22.74
C PRO A 422 0.24 -8.39 -23.82
N SER A 423 0.34 -9.09 -24.96
CA SER A 423 -0.65 -8.97 -26.02
C SER A 423 -2.05 -9.28 -25.46
N PRO A 424 -3.08 -8.47 -25.79
CA PRO A 424 -4.45 -8.68 -25.30
C PRO A 424 -5.04 -10.06 -25.62
N TRP A 425 -4.45 -10.72 -26.61
CA TRP A 425 -4.90 -11.96 -27.22
C TRP A 425 -4.19 -13.19 -26.65
N ILE A 426 -3.27 -13.03 -25.69
CA ILE A 426 -2.62 -14.14 -25.00
C ILE A 426 -3.51 -14.54 -23.81
N ASN A 427 -3.96 -15.79 -23.82
CA ASN A 427 -4.90 -16.41 -22.87
C ASN A 427 -4.38 -16.38 -21.42
N GLU A 428 -4.69 -15.31 -20.69
CA GLU A 428 -4.91 -15.39 -19.24
C GLU A 428 -6.40 -15.11 -19.00
N ASN A 429 -7.13 -16.10 -18.49
CA ASN A 429 -8.60 -16.20 -18.50
C ASN A 429 -9.41 -15.08 -17.79
N ASN A 430 -8.81 -13.95 -17.41
CA ASN A 430 -9.52 -12.75 -16.92
C ASN A 430 -8.89 -11.43 -17.41
N THR A 431 -7.59 -11.43 -17.74
CA THR A 431 -6.85 -10.21 -18.14
C THR A 431 -7.33 -9.65 -19.48
N SER A 432 -7.72 -10.51 -20.42
CA SER A 432 -8.23 -10.10 -21.74
C SER A 432 -9.55 -9.31 -21.65
N GLY A 433 -10.47 -9.71 -20.76
CA GLY A 433 -11.76 -9.02 -20.57
C GLY A 433 -11.60 -7.63 -19.94
N VAL A 434 -10.74 -7.53 -18.92
CA VAL A 434 -10.40 -6.24 -18.27
C VAL A 434 -9.71 -5.31 -19.26
N LEU A 435 -8.74 -5.82 -20.04
CA LEU A 435 -8.02 -5.03 -21.03
C LEU A 435 -8.93 -4.52 -22.15
N ILE A 436 -9.84 -5.35 -22.67
CA ILE A 436 -10.84 -4.93 -23.66
C ILE A 436 -11.75 -3.84 -23.06
N THR A 437 -12.22 -4.03 -21.83
CA THR A 437 -13.06 -3.05 -21.12
C THR A 437 -12.32 -1.73 -20.92
N ALA A 438 -11.05 -1.80 -20.50
CA ALA A 438 -10.18 -0.64 -20.34
C ALA A 438 -9.99 0.12 -21.67
N ILE A 439 -9.75 -0.60 -22.79
CA ILE A 439 -9.64 0.01 -24.13
C ILE A 439 -10.94 0.70 -24.54
N VAL A 440 -12.10 0.06 -24.34
CA VAL A 440 -13.41 0.63 -24.68
C VAL A 440 -13.68 1.89 -23.85
N ARG A 441 -13.36 1.87 -22.55
CA ARG A 441 -13.53 3.02 -21.66
C ARG A 441 -12.56 4.14 -21.99
N TYR A 442 -11.30 3.82 -22.31
CA TYR A 442 -10.29 4.79 -22.77
C TYR A 442 -10.73 5.55 -24.02
N ARG A 443 -11.38 4.87 -24.98
CA ARG A 443 -11.90 5.51 -26.19
C ARG A 443 -13.08 6.45 -25.96
N ARG A 444 -13.73 6.39 -24.79
CA ARG A 444 -14.88 7.25 -24.45
C ARG A 444 -14.49 8.50 -23.65
N PHE A 445 -13.20 8.76 -23.42
CA PHE A 445 -12.77 9.95 -22.70
C PHE A 445 -12.96 11.24 -23.53
N PRO A 446 -13.52 12.31 -22.95
CA PRO A 446 -13.55 13.61 -23.60
C PRO A 446 -12.12 14.12 -23.82
N GLY A 447 -11.80 14.51 -25.06
CA GLY A 447 -10.45 14.90 -25.49
C GLY A 447 -9.72 13.87 -26.37
N VAL A 448 -10.23 12.63 -26.47
CA VAL A 448 -9.82 11.69 -27.52
C VAL A 448 -10.65 11.98 -28.76
N GLU A 449 -10.23 12.93 -29.59
CA GLU A 449 -10.93 13.28 -30.84
C GLU A 449 -11.18 12.02 -31.70
N LYS A 450 -12.43 11.85 -32.10
CA LYS A 450 -12.86 10.84 -33.07
C LYS A 450 -12.30 11.23 -34.44
N LYS A 451 -11.22 10.59 -34.88
CA LYS A 451 -10.96 10.39 -36.31
C LYS A 451 -11.12 8.91 -36.67
N PRO A 452 -11.97 8.55 -37.64
CA PRO A 452 -12.16 7.18 -38.05
C PRO A 452 -11.10 6.85 -39.10
N GLU A 453 -9.87 6.51 -38.71
CA GLU A 453 -8.88 6.05 -39.69
C GLU A 453 -8.13 4.78 -39.23
N ASN A 454 -8.41 3.72 -40.00
CA ASN A 454 -7.62 2.52 -40.31
C ASN A 454 -7.47 1.43 -39.24
N ILE A 455 -8.48 0.55 -39.24
CA ILE A 455 -8.55 -0.80 -38.65
C ILE A 455 -7.57 -1.81 -39.32
N SER A 456 -6.67 -1.36 -40.19
CA SER A 456 -5.71 -2.25 -40.89
C SER A 456 -4.44 -2.56 -40.11
N SER A 457 -4.01 -1.71 -39.17
CA SER A 457 -2.71 -1.87 -38.49
C SER A 457 -2.72 -2.76 -37.24
N LEU A 458 -3.89 -3.18 -36.75
CA LEU A 458 -4.03 -4.21 -35.70
C LEU A 458 -4.21 -5.63 -36.28
N LYS A 459 -4.44 -5.77 -37.59
CA LYS A 459 -4.51 -7.07 -38.27
C LYS A 459 -3.13 -7.60 -38.70
N ASN A 460 -2.12 -6.74 -38.75
CA ASN A 460 -0.80 -7.10 -39.30
C ASN A 460 0.24 -7.50 -38.24
N ALA A 461 -0.14 -7.69 -36.97
CA ALA A 461 0.71 -8.33 -35.97
C ALA A 461 0.64 -9.87 -36.02
N LYS A 462 0.72 -10.41 -37.24
CA LYS A 462 1.11 -11.80 -37.52
C LYS A 462 2.39 -11.73 -38.34
N VAL A 463 3.53 -11.68 -37.66
CA VAL A 463 4.76 -12.46 -37.94
C VAL A 463 5.46 -12.66 -36.61
#